data_AF-A0A318ICK6-F1
#
_entry.id   AF-A0A318ICK6-F1
#
_cell.length_a   1.000
_cell.length_b   1.000
_cell.length_c   1.000
_cell.angle_alpha   90.00
_cell.angle_beta   90.00
_cell.angle_gamma   90.00
#
_symmetry.space_group_name_H-M   'P 1'
#
loop_
_entity.id
_entity.type
_entity.pdbx_description
1 polymer ?
#
loop_
_entity_poly.entity_id
_entity_poly.type
_entity_poly.pdbx_seq_one_letter_code
_entity_poly.pdbx_strand_id
1 'polypeptide(L)' 'MDKLSKSICSYIAQNWIEESKSQRSFALDHAIDEKTVRRIKSDPDYIISLVTLKKICDARNIRLSEFLELLGY' A
#
# COMPACT_ATOMS: atom_id res chain seq x y z
N MET A 1 -13.17 -10.30 8.40
CA MET A 1 -12.01 -9.52 7.91
C MET A 1 -11.71 -10.00 6.51
N ASP A 2 -11.65 -9.10 5.53
CA ASP A 2 -11.33 -9.46 4.15
C ASP A 2 -9.85 -9.84 4.03
N LYS A 3 -9.58 -11.09 3.64
CA LYS A 3 -8.23 -11.65 3.58
C LYS A 3 -7.36 -10.90 2.57
N LEU A 4 -7.95 -10.48 1.45
CA LEU A 4 -7.25 -9.74 0.40
C LEU A 4 -6.81 -8.36 0.90
N SER A 5 -7.73 -7.57 1.47
CA SER A 5 -7.41 -6.25 2.03
C SER A 5 -6.27 -6.32 3.07
N LYS A 6 -6.28 -7.34 3.94
CA LYS A 6 -5.22 -7.55 4.91
C LYS A 6 -3.87 -7.87 4.26
N SER A 7 -3.84 -8.76 3.27
CA SER A 7 -2.63 -9.11 2.52
C SER A 7 -2.03 -7.89 1.82
N ILE A 8 -2.87 -7.08 1.18
CA ILE A 8 -2.46 -5.84 0.49
C ILE A 8 -1.81 -4.88 1.49
N CYS A 9 -2.50 -4.54 2.58
CA CYS A 9 -1.98 -3.58 3.56
C CYS A 9 -0.68 -4.09 4.23
N SER A 10 -0.63 -5.38 4.56
CA SER A 10 0.54 -5.99 5.20
C SER A 10 1.76 -5.98 4.29
N TYR A 11 1.58 -6.33 3.00
CA TYR A 11 2.65 -6.32 2.02
C TYR A 11 3.20 -4.91 1.82
N ILE A 12 2.32 -3.92 1.62
CA ILE A 12 2.72 -2.51 1.43
C ILE A 12 3.46 -2.00 2.67
N ALA A 13 2.97 -2.31 3.87
CA ALA A 13 3.61 -1.89 5.10
C ALA A 13 5.04 -2.43 5.24
N GLN A 14 5.21 -3.74 5.10
CA GLN A 14 6.47 -4.44 5.37
C GLN A 14 7.50 -4.26 4.26
N ASN A 15 7.07 -4.23 3.00
CA ASN A 15 8.01 -4.19 1.88
C ASN A 15 8.25 -2.77 1.37
N TRP A 16 7.28 -1.86 1.49
CA TRP A 16 7.37 -0.57 0.82
C TRP A 16 7.43 0.62 1.77
N ILE A 17 6.61 0.62 2.83
CA ILE A 17 6.63 1.70 3.80
C ILE A 17 7.84 1.58 4.73
N GLU A 18 8.23 0.37 5.15
CA GLU A 18 9.40 0.15 6.02
C GLU A 18 10.73 0.48 5.34
N GLU A 19 10.84 0.30 4.02
CA GLU A 19 12.02 0.71 3.24
C GLU A 19 12.09 2.23 3.00
N SER A 20 11.00 2.94 3.24
CA SER A 20 10.93 4.39 3.03
C SER A 20 11.60 5.16 4.16
N LYS A 21 12.15 6.35 3.86
CA LYS A 21 12.80 7.22 4.86
C LYS A 21 11.87 7.63 6.00
N SER A 22 10.58 7.75 5.73
CA SER A 22 9.53 8.15 6.68
C SER A 22 8.14 7.92 6.07
N GLN A 23 7.10 7.87 6.92
CA GLN A 23 5.71 7.83 6.44
C GLN A 23 5.36 9.01 5.53
N ARG A 24 5.90 10.20 5.85
CA ARG A 24 5.71 11.42 5.06
C ARG A 24 6.35 11.32 3.69
N SER A 25 7.60 10.84 3.60
CA SER A 25 8.26 10.68 2.30
C SER A 25 7.52 9.66 1.45
N PHE A 26 7.11 8.53 2.03
CA PHE A 26 6.29 7.55 1.30
C PHE A 26 5.00 8.18 0.77
N ALA A 27 4.31 8.97 1.59
CA ALA A 27 3.08 9.65 1.19
C ALA A 27 3.30 10.58 -0.01
N LEU A 28 4.37 11.38 0.02
CA LEU A 28 4.74 12.30 -1.06
C LEU A 28 5.13 11.57 -2.34
N ASP A 29 5.99 10.55 -2.23
CA ASP A 29 6.49 9.77 -3.37
C ASP A 29 5.37 9.03 -4.11
N HIS A 30 4.28 8.67 -3.41
CA HIS A 30 3.15 7.94 -3.97
C HIS A 30 1.89 8.82 -4.15
N ALA A 31 1.99 10.15 -3.96
CA ALA A 31 0.89 11.11 -4.10
C ALA A 31 -0.39 10.73 -3.31
N ILE A 32 -0.21 10.30 -2.05
CA ILE A 32 -1.25 9.96 -1.09
C ILE A 32 -1.09 10.75 0.22
N ASP A 33 -2.11 10.74 1.07
CA ASP A 33 -2.03 11.39 2.38
C ASP A 33 -1.24 10.56 3.38
N GLU A 34 -0.48 11.22 4.26
CA GLU A 34 0.22 10.55 5.37
C GLU A 34 -0.75 9.80 6.30
N LYS A 35 -1.99 10.27 6.43
CA LYS A 35 -3.07 9.57 7.15
C LYS A 35 -3.36 8.20 6.53
N THR A 36 -3.31 8.08 5.21
CA THR A 36 -3.50 6.82 4.49
C THR A 36 -2.35 5.86 4.80
N VAL A 37 -1.11 6.34 4.78
CA VAL A 37 0.08 5.56 5.18
C VAL A 37 -0.06 5.03 6.60
N ARG A 38 -0.51 5.88 7.53
CA ARG A 38 -0.77 5.48 8.92
C ARG A 38 -1.80 4.36 9.01
N ARG A 39 -2.93 4.47 8.30
CA ARG A 39 -3.98 3.44 8.29
C ARG A 39 -3.47 2.11 7.73
N ILE A 40 -2.71 2.13 6.63
CA ILE A 40 -2.09 0.91 6.08
C ILE A 40 -1.24 0.19 7.14
N LYS A 41 -0.52 0.93 7.99
CA LYS A 41 0.32 0.34 9.04
C LYS A 41 -0.45 -0.12 10.29
N SER A 42 -1.45 0.62 10.72
CA SER A 42 -2.01 0.49 12.07
C SER A 42 -3.46 0.03 12.14
N ASP A 43 -4.22 0.13 11.05
CA ASP A 43 -5.65 -0.20 11.02
C ASP A 43 -5.83 -1.59 10.37
N PRO A 44 -6.03 -2.66 11.17
CA PRO A 44 -6.08 -4.04 10.67
C PRO A 44 -7.30 -4.32 9.80
N ASP A 45 -8.33 -3.48 9.88
CA ASP A 45 -9.57 -3.55 9.11
C ASP A 45 -9.58 -2.53 7.95
N TYR A 46 -8.45 -1.86 7.69
CA TYR A 46 -8.38 -0.88 6.61
C TYR A 46 -8.50 -1.53 5.24
N ILE A 47 -9.50 -1.07 4.49
CA ILE A 47 -9.69 -1.40 3.09
C ILE A 47 -9.19 -0.21 2.27
N ILE A 48 -8.05 -0.40 1.61
CA ILE A 48 -7.49 0.60 0.71
C ILE A 48 -8.40 0.75 -0.53
N SER A 49 -8.58 1.98 -1.00
CA SER A 49 -9.32 2.19 -2.24
C SER A 49 -8.48 1.73 -3.44
N LEU A 50 -9.15 1.26 -4.50
CA LEU A 50 -8.48 0.86 -5.74
C LEU A 50 -7.66 2.01 -6.35
N VAL A 51 -8.15 3.25 -6.23
CA VAL A 51 -7.45 4.46 -6.71
C VAL A 51 -6.15 4.69 -5.94
N THR A 52 -6.18 4.58 -4.62
CA THR A 52 -4.98 4.71 -3.78
C THR A 52 -4.00 3.58 -4.07
N LEU A 53 -4.48 2.34 -4.18
CA LEU A 53 -3.63 1.20 -4.51
C LEU A 53 -2.98 1.38 -5.88
N LYS A 54 -3.74 1.82 -6.90
CA LYS A 54 -3.21 2.12 -8.23
C LYS A 54 -2.10 3.18 -8.17
N LYS A 55 -2.30 4.29 -7.44
CA LYS A 55 -1.26 5.30 -7.27
C LYS A 55 0.03 4.73 -6.68
N ILE A 56 -0.10 3.85 -5.69
CA ILE A 56 1.06 3.22 -5.07
C ILE A 56 1.78 2.32 -6.08
N CYS A 57 1.04 1.48 -6.82
CA CYS A 57 1.60 0.62 -7.87
C CYS A 57 2.27 1.44 -8.99
N ASP A 58 1.61 2.50 -9.47
CA ASP A 58 2.13 3.39 -10.51
C ASP A 58 3.46 4.04 -10.08
N ALA A 59 3.55 4.55 -8.85
CA ALA A 59 4.78 5.17 -8.32
C ALA A 59 5.93 4.16 -8.16
N ARG A 60 5.62 2.86 -8.02
CA ARG A 60 6.60 1.76 -8.02
C ARG A 60 6.86 1.18 -9.42
N ASN A 61 6.23 1.75 -10.45
CA ASN A 61 6.31 1.29 -11.83
C ASN A 61 5.92 -0.19 -12.02
N ILE A 62 4.89 -0.64 -11.30
CA ILE A 62 4.29 -1.97 -11.45
C ILE A 62 2.80 -1.85 -11.76
N ARG A 63 2.27 -2.81 -12.51
CA ARG A 63 0.83 -2.94 -12.79
C ARG A 63 0.12 -3.53 -11.58
N LEU A 64 -1.16 -3.20 -11.44
CA LEU A 64 -1.99 -3.78 -10.37
C LEU A 64 -2.06 -5.31 -10.47
N SER A 65 -2.09 -5.88 -11.68
CA SER A 65 -2.05 -7.32 -11.89
C SER A 65 -0.77 -7.95 -11.37
N GLU A 66 0.39 -7.33 -11.67
CA GLU A 66 1.70 -7.78 -11.17
C GLU A 66 1.75 -7.72 -9.64
N PHE A 67 1.16 -6.67 -9.05
CA PHE A 67 1.04 -6.58 -7.60
C PHE A 67 0.19 -7.71 -7.00
N LEU A 68 -0.92 -8.09 -7.64
CA LEU A 68 -1.75 -9.21 -7.18
C LEU A 68 -1.01 -10.55 -7.31
N GLU A 69 -0.23 -10.74 -8.37
CA GLU A 69 0.64 -11.92 -8.55
C GLU A 69 1.67 -12.03 -7.41
N LEU A 70 2.25 -10.91 -6.94
CA LEU A 70 3.17 -10.89 -5.78
C LEU A 70 2.49 -11.37 -4.49
N LEU A 71 1.16 -11.25 -4.40
CA LEU A 71 0.36 -11.73 -3.28
C LEU A 71 -0.16 -13.17 -3.47
N GLY A 72 0.11 -13.79 -4.63
CA GLY A 72 -0.35 -15.13 -5.00
C GLY A 72 -1.79 -15.20 -5.49
N TYR A 73 -2.30 -14.11 -6.09
CA TYR A 73 -3.63 -14.03 -6.71
C TYR A 73 -3.54 -14.00 -8.24
#